data_AF-A0AAD7A4L9-F1
#
_entry.id   AF-A0AAD7A4L9-F1
#
_cell.length_a   1.000
_cell.length_b   1.000
_cell.length_c   1.000
_cell.angle_alpha   90.00
_cell.angle_beta   90.00
_cell.angle_gamma   90.00
#
_symmetry.space_group_name_H-M   'P 1'
#
loop_
_entity.id
_entity.type
_entity.pdbx_description
1 polymer ?
#
loop_
_entity_poly.entity_id
_entity_poly.type
_entity_poly.pdbx_seq_one_letter_code
_entity_poly.pdbx_strand_id
1 'polypeptide(L)' 'YLPAYLPNFNPIELAFSAIKAFVCRIGIIGRADLESEEDDTYVYVHLIDAALPVTAESAMG' A
#
# COMPACT_ATOMS: atom_id res chain seq x y z
N TYR A 1 -14.36 20.28 -4.05
CA TYR A 1 -13.38 20.98 -4.90
C TYR A 1 -12.30 19.96 -5.22
N LEU A 2 -12.29 19.37 -6.43
CA LEU A 2 -11.18 18.49 -6.81
C LEU A 2 -10.04 19.41 -7.27
N PRO A 3 -8.82 19.29 -6.72
CA PRO A 3 -7.68 20.03 -7.24
C PRO A 3 -7.50 19.70 -8.73
N ALA A 4 -7.03 20.68 -9.51
CA ALA A 4 -6.77 20.47 -10.93
C ALA A 4 -5.85 19.26 -11.09
N TYR A 5 -6.28 18.27 -11.88
CA TYR A 5 -5.49 17.08 -12.17
C TYR A 5 -4.14 17.54 -12.75
N LEU A 6 -3.09 17.42 -11.96
CA LEU A 6 -1.73 17.68 -12.36
C LEU A 6 -1.27 16.45 -13.14
N PRO A 7 -1.02 16.56 -14.46
CA PRO A 7 -0.70 15.40 -15.31
C PRO A 7 0.54 14.63 -14.85
N ASN A 8 1.41 15.29 -14.09
CA ASN A 8 2.66 14.74 -13.56
C ASN A 8 2.56 14.29 -12.10
N PHE A 9 1.40 14.47 -11.45
CA PHE A 9 1.19 14.06 -10.07
C PHE A 9 0.10 13.00 -10.03
N ASN A 10 0.54 11.74 -9.95
CA ASN A 10 -0.36 10.59 -9.76
C ASN A 10 -0.31 10.15 -8.28
N PRO A 11 -1.16 10.71 -7.41
CA PRO A 11 -1.16 10.38 -5.99
C PRO A 11 -1.49 8.91 -5.71
N ILE A 12 -2.20 8.25 -6.63
CA ILE A 12 -2.58 6.84 -6.50
C ILE A 12 -1.34 5.95 -6.61
N GLU A 13 -0.48 6.19 -7.61
CA GLU A 13 0.78 5.45 -7.78
C GLU A 13 1.73 5.66 -6.59
N LEU A 14 1.84 6.89 -6.09
CA LEU A 14 2.64 7.22 -4.91
C LEU A 14 2.16 6.46 -3.67
N ALA A 15 0.84 6.44 -3.43
CA ALA A 15 0.26 5.70 -2.32
C ALA A 15 0.52 4.19 -2.43
N PHE A 16 0.29 3.59 -3.61
CA PHE A 16 0.57 2.16 -3.81
C PHE A 16 2.06 1.82 -3.68
N SER A 17 2.94 2.69 -4.15
CA SER A 17 4.39 2.53 -3.99
C SER A 17 4.80 2.56 -2.51
N ALA A 18 4.23 3.48 -1.72
CA ALA A 18 4.48 3.59 -0.29
C ALA A 18 4.00 2.34 0.48
N ILE A 19 2.76 1.88 0.21
CA ILE A 19 2.21 0.65 0.80
C ILE A 19 3.10 -0.54 0.45
N LYS A 20 3.48 -0.68 -0.83
CA LYS A 20 4.36 -1.75 -1.29
C LYS A 20 5.71 -1.73 -0.58
N ALA A 21 6.33 -0.55 -0.45
CA ALA A 21 7.61 -0.39 0.24
C ALA A 21 7.51 -0.77 1.72
N PHE A 22 6.41 -0.41 2.39
CA PHE A 22 6.13 -0.77 3.78
C PHE A 22 6.01 -2.28 3.96
N VAL A 23 5.18 -2.93 3.14
CA VAL A 23 5.00 -4.38 3.15
C VAL A 23 6.31 -5.11 2.88
N CYS A 24 7.09 -4.66 1.89
CA CYS A 24 8.40 -5.23 1.58
C CYS A 24 9.42 -5.07 2.73
N ARG A 25 9.41 -3.92 3.43
CA ARG A 25 10.32 -3.67 4.56
C ARG A 25 10.02 -4.58 5.75
N ILE A 26 8.75 -4.81 6.00
CA ILE A 26 8.28 -5.62 7.13
C ILE A 26 8.43 -7.11 6.84
N GLY A 27 8.34 -7.53 5.57
CA GLY A 27 8.59 -8.92 5.15
C GLY A 27 7.56 -9.92 5.66
N ILE A 28 6.42 -9.44 6.14
CA ILE A 28 5.36 -10.26 6.73
C ILE A 28 4.51 -10.95 5.67
N ILE A 29 4.24 -10.28 4.53
CA ILE A 29 3.48 -10.86 3.42
C ILE A 29 4.47 -11.36 2.37
N GLY A 30 4.53 -12.68 2.20
CA GLY A 30 5.36 -13.38 1.23
C GLY A 30 4.58 -13.88 0.02
N ARG A 31 5.29 -14.53 -0.91
CA ARG A 31 4.64 -15.17 -2.08
C ARG A 31 3.79 -16.38 -1.71
N ALA A 32 4.15 -17.10 -0.65
CA ALA A 32 3.40 -18.27 -0.20
C ALA A 32 1.98 -17.88 0.28
N ASP A 33 1.82 -16.68 0.83
CA ASP A 33 0.52 -16.18 1.31
C ASP A 33 -0.46 -15.88 0.15
N LEU A 34 0.04 -15.73 -1.09
CA LEU A 34 -0.79 -15.57 -2.29
C LEU A 34 -1.32 -16.91 -2.83
N GLU A 35 -0.72 -18.03 -2.43
CA GLU A 35 -1.05 -19.37 -2.90
C GLU A 35 -1.89 -20.15 -1.87
N SER A 36 -2.16 -19.56 -0.70
CA SER A 36 -3.02 -20.15 0.32
C SER A 36 -4.48 -20.16 -0.13
N GLU A 37 -5.08 -21.36 -0.22
CA GLU A 37 -6.55 -21.51 -0.32
C GLU A 37 -7.26 -21.39 1.05
N GLU A 38 -6.49 -21.32 2.15
CA GLU A 38 -6.99 -21.06 3.49
C GLU A 38 -6.98 -19.56 3.84
N ASP A 39 -7.81 -19.21 4.83
CA ASP A 39 -8.10 -17.87 5.36
C ASP A 39 -7.04 -16.79 5.06
N ASP A 40 -7.34 -15.92 4.10
CA ASP A 40 -6.50 -14.81 3.65
C ASP A 40 -6.76 -13.51 4.45
N THR A 41 -7.60 -13.55 5.49
CA THR A 41 -7.93 -12.40 6.35
C THR A 41 -6.69 -11.71 6.89
N TYR A 42 -5.65 -12.50 7.24
CA TYR A 42 -4.37 -11.99 7.72
C TYR A 42 -3.70 -11.02 6.74
N VAL A 43 -3.74 -11.31 5.44
CA VAL A 43 -3.15 -10.49 4.38
C VAL A 43 -3.86 -9.13 4.35
N TYR A 44 -5.20 -9.12 4.38
CA TYR A 44 -5.97 -7.88 4.36
C TYR A 44 -5.75 -7.03 5.59
N VAL A 45 -5.65 -7.63 6.79
CA VAL A 45 -5.34 -6.88 8.03
C VAL A 45 -4.01 -6.16 7.90
N HIS A 46 -2.97 -6.85 7.41
CA HIS A 46 -1.64 -6.27 7.25
C HIS A 46 -1.58 -5.21 6.14
N LEU A 47 -2.36 -5.38 5.06
CA LEU A 47 -2.50 -4.36 4.01
C LEU A 47 -3.22 -3.11 4.53
N ILE A 48 -4.22 -3.26 5.40
CA ILE A 48 -4.93 -2.14 6.04
C ILE A 48 -3.99 -1.39 6.98
N ASP A 49 -3.24 -2.11 7.83
CA ASP A 49 -2.24 -1.51 8.71
C ASP A 49 -1.15 -0.78 7.92
N ALA A 50 -0.78 -1.30 6.75
CA ALA A 50 0.16 -0.64 5.85
C ALA A 50 -0.41 0.61 5.17
N ALA A 51 -1.71 0.66 4.91
CA ALA A 51 -2.38 1.77 4.23
C ALA A 51 -2.71 2.93 5.19
N LEU A 52 -3.07 2.63 6.44
CA LEU A 52 -3.45 3.61 7.47
C LEU A 52 -2.46 4.77 7.68
N PRO A 53 -1.14 4.54 7.74
CA PRO A 53 -0.17 5.63 7.93
C PRO A 53 0.17 6.38 6.63
N VAL A 54 -0.30 5.92 5.46
CA VAL A 54 0.05 6.51 4.17
C VAL A 54 -0.77 7.77 3.92
N THR A 55 -0.10 8.91 4.06
CA THR A 55 -0.60 10.24 3.70
C THR A 55 0.04 10.69 2.38
N ALA A 56 -0.55 11.71 1.75
CA ALA A 56 0.06 12.32 0.56
C ALA A 56 1.48 12.84 0.85
N GLU A 57 1.72 13.35 2.07
CA GLU A 57 3.03 13.83 2.51
C GLU A 57 4.03 12.69 2.72
N SER A 58 3.64 11.60 3.38
CA SER A 58 4.53 10.45 3.60
C SER A 58 4.85 9.67 2.32
N ALA A 59 3.98 9.76 1.30
CA ALA A 59 4.17 9.08 0.03
C ALA A 59 5.19 9.78 -0.89
N MET A 60 5.51 11.06 -0.63
CA MET A 60 6.47 11.83 -1.43
C MET A 60 7.96 11.57 -1.11
N GLY A 61 8.24 10.79 -0.04
CA GLY A 61 9.60 10.44 0.40
C GLY A 61 10.01 11.15 1.67
#